data_AF-A0A3B9ZYY9-F1
#
_entry.id   AF-A0A3B9ZYY9-F1
#
_cell.length_a   1.000
_cell.length_b   1.000
_cell.length_c   1.000
_cell.angle_alpha   90.00
_cell.angle_beta   90.00
_cell.angle_gamma   90.00
#
_symmetry.space_group_name_H-M   'P 1'
#
loop_
_entity.id
_entity.type
_entity.pdbx_description
1 polymer ?
#
loop_
_entity_poly.entity_id
_entity_poly.type
_entity_poly.pdbx_seq_one_letter_code
_entity_poly.pdbx_strand_id
1 'polypeptide(L)'
;MHLPRPKTYKIVAIILLSLILLAFGWLYFKAETYLNENLSGYISKKSKGAYVLTYDNLSISFVNWGFEIDHVAFHPTDSIVKSISDSITQKQLYSFTSPKIRFNHLRLLKLLFRQQLEIGEILISQPGLKIHGKQTNAADKKDNILSVMPELRQLVTTSFKYIKIHKIELVNASFDFYNLIDDTHKLSNGENITIGILNFYTDSLLLPNPERLFNADDIYLKMFNYQNKLGDSLHILSAKTVTYSLKKSQIEAENIELKPISQVISEQSKFQILIPKTIIKSSHIHEFYKNKLFPIDSVVLTGAKIKYWHGEKNTKTTLNEIADFDLYPLIKNEFTGVSITNFKLVNAQLLLYRNQTDTASQQGLKNIHLNLEDFLLDSISSQDTSRIFYSKNIGFSASDYELTLGDNIHRFKAGQLNLSTKRKVVFIQKIQLFPLLTKASKVNLTNTINVKCDSVRLDCFDFKKAWHFQRFYFQSINAFNPEVQVTQNEISKEQKETENSSFIYTLISNYLNGIYSRQVSIRKGKFKLLNKTGVLQKGLIETSFKLFLSGFALDENSAKSSDKLFFANQI
;
A
#
# COMPACT_ATOMS: atom_id res chain seq x y z
N MET A 1 -63.97 33.49 53.67
CA MET A 1 -63.99 34.40 52.50
C MET A 1 -62.87 33.96 51.56
N HIS A 2 -63.20 33.21 50.50
CA HIS A 2 -62.22 32.64 49.56
C HIS A 2 -61.66 33.74 48.65
N LEU A 3 -60.33 33.95 48.68
CA LEU A 3 -59.61 34.72 47.67
C LEU A 3 -59.31 33.80 46.46
N PRO A 4 -59.81 34.09 45.25
CA PRO A 4 -59.36 33.40 44.04
C PRO A 4 -58.29 34.26 43.35
N ARG A 5 -57.04 33.81 43.28
CA ARG A 5 -56.09 34.31 42.27
C ARG A 5 -54.90 33.38 42.07
N PRO A 6 -54.97 32.51 41.05
CA PRO A 6 -53.75 32.06 40.35
C PRO A 6 -53.84 32.15 38.81
N LYS A 7 -54.72 33.00 38.27
CA LYS A 7 -54.92 33.12 36.80
C LYS A 7 -54.12 34.26 36.14
N THR A 8 -53.84 35.35 36.85
CA THR A 8 -53.22 36.55 36.26
C THR A 8 -51.72 36.38 35.98
N TYR A 9 -50.94 35.74 36.87
CA TYR A 9 -49.51 35.52 36.63
C TYR A 9 -49.24 34.55 35.48
N LYS A 10 -50.13 33.58 35.25
CA LYS A 10 -50.04 32.66 34.09
C LYS A 10 -50.27 33.41 32.77
N ILE A 11 -51.24 34.32 32.75
CA ILE A 11 -51.54 35.16 31.58
C ILE A 11 -50.36 36.12 31.29
N VAL A 12 -49.81 36.76 32.32
CA VAL A 12 -48.63 37.64 32.18
C VAL A 12 -47.42 36.85 31.69
N ALA A 13 -47.17 35.65 32.22
CA ALA A 13 -46.08 34.79 31.76
C ALA A 13 -46.25 34.33 30.30
N ILE A 14 -47.47 33.99 29.88
CA ILE A 14 -47.77 33.63 28.48
C ILE A 14 -47.57 34.83 27.54
N ILE A 15 -48.00 36.03 27.94
CA ILE A 15 -47.81 37.25 27.16
C ILE A 15 -46.32 37.59 27.03
N LEU A 16 -45.56 37.51 28.13
CA LEU A 16 -44.10 37.71 28.11
C LEU A 16 -43.39 36.68 27.24
N LEU A 17 -43.77 35.40 27.34
CA LEU A 17 -43.24 34.35 26.48
C LEU A 17 -43.58 34.59 25.01
N SER A 18 -44.81 35.03 24.69
CA SER A 18 -45.21 35.36 23.32
C SER A 18 -44.48 36.59 22.76
N LEU A 19 -44.22 37.60 23.60
CA LEU A 19 -43.44 38.79 23.24
C LEU A 19 -41.98 38.44 23.03
N ILE A 20 -41.42 37.56 23.86
CA ILE A 20 -40.07 37.03 23.69
C ILE A 20 -39.99 36.23 22.39
N LEU A 21 -40.97 35.36 22.11
CA LEU A 21 -41.04 34.57 20.87
C LEU A 21 -41.20 35.47 19.63
N LEU A 22 -42.04 36.50 19.70
CA LEU A 22 -42.22 37.49 18.63
C LEU A 22 -40.95 38.31 18.39
N ALA A 23 -40.30 38.78 19.46
CA ALA A 23 -39.03 39.50 19.38
C ALA A 23 -37.92 38.61 18.82
N PHE A 24 -37.89 37.33 19.21
CA PHE A 24 -36.97 36.34 18.65
C PHE A 24 -37.25 36.13 17.16
N GLY A 25 -38.50 35.89 16.77
CA GLY A 25 -38.90 35.71 15.38
C GLY A 25 -38.53 36.91 14.50
N TRP A 26 -38.76 38.13 15.00
CA TRP A 26 -38.39 39.36 14.32
C TRP A 26 -36.86 39.50 14.15
N LEU A 27 -36.08 39.17 15.19
CA LEU A 27 -34.62 39.22 15.15
C LEU A 27 -34.04 38.20 14.16
N TYR A 28 -34.63 37.00 14.11
CA TYR A 28 -34.29 35.99 13.11
C TYR A 28 -34.59 36.47 11.69
N PHE A 29 -35.79 36.99 11.42
CA PHE A 29 -36.16 37.46 10.08
C PHE A 29 -35.24 38.59 9.60
N LYS A 30 -34.93 39.55 10.48
CA LYS A 30 -34.00 40.64 10.16
C LYS A 30 -32.57 40.16 9.93
N ALA A 31 -32.12 39.13 10.64
CA ALA A 31 -30.80 38.54 10.44
C ALA A 31 -30.68 37.87 9.07
N GLU A 32 -31.74 37.20 8.60
CA GLU A 32 -31.78 36.59 7.27
C GLU A 32 -31.60 37.65 6.17
N THR A 33 -32.41 38.71 6.19
CA THR A 33 -32.32 39.81 5.23
C THR A 33 -30.93 40.48 5.26
N TYR A 34 -30.42 40.78 6.46
CA TYR A 34 -29.12 41.39 6.62
C TYR A 34 -27.98 40.54 6.03
N LEU A 35 -27.99 39.23 6.28
CA LEU A 35 -26.97 38.32 5.76
C LEU A 35 -27.04 38.23 4.23
N ASN A 36 -28.25 38.11 3.67
CA ASN A 36 -28.44 38.07 2.22
C ASN A 36 -27.91 39.34 1.52
N GLU A 37 -28.09 40.52 2.12
CA GLU A 37 -27.62 41.80 1.53
C GLU A 37 -26.10 42.05 1.71
N ASN A 38 -25.48 41.55 2.78
CA ASN A 38 -24.15 41.99 3.19
C ASN A 38 -23.04 40.93 3.08
N LEU A 39 -23.37 39.64 3.02
CA LEU A 39 -22.37 38.56 3.13
C LEU A 39 -21.39 38.55 1.94
N SER A 40 -21.89 38.72 0.71
CA SER A 40 -21.03 38.81 -0.49
C SER A 40 -20.08 40.02 -0.43
N GLY A 41 -20.61 41.20 -0.07
CA GLY A 41 -19.83 42.43 0.08
C GLY A 41 -18.77 42.34 1.18
N TYR A 42 -19.07 41.65 2.28
CA TYR A 42 -18.12 41.39 3.35
C TYR A 42 -16.90 40.57 2.87
N ILE A 43 -17.14 39.51 2.09
CA ILE A 43 -16.07 38.64 1.57
C ILE A 43 -15.22 39.37 0.52
N SER A 44 -15.84 40.14 -0.37
CA SER A 44 -15.11 40.98 -1.32
C SER A 44 -14.21 41.99 -0.59
N LYS A 45 -14.73 42.67 0.44
CA LYS A 45 -13.94 43.61 1.25
C LYS A 45 -12.79 42.92 2.00
N LYS A 46 -13.03 41.75 2.61
CA LYS A 46 -12.01 41.00 3.36
C LYS A 46 -10.93 40.42 2.45
N SER A 47 -11.28 39.99 1.25
CA SER A 47 -10.33 39.51 0.24
C SER A 47 -9.66 40.64 -0.55
N LYS A 48 -9.93 41.93 -0.24
CA LYS A 48 -9.47 43.09 -1.01
C LYS A 48 -9.84 43.02 -2.50
N GLY A 49 -11.01 42.48 -2.81
CA GLY A 49 -11.51 42.28 -4.17
C GLY A 49 -10.94 41.07 -4.91
N ALA A 50 -10.12 40.23 -4.25
CA ALA A 50 -9.53 39.07 -4.92
C ALA A 50 -10.51 37.92 -5.14
N TYR A 51 -11.53 37.80 -4.28
CA TYR A 51 -12.51 36.72 -4.31
C TYR A 51 -13.93 37.23 -4.18
N VAL A 52 -14.85 36.54 -4.83
CA VAL A 52 -16.29 36.78 -4.78
C VAL A 52 -17.00 35.54 -4.23
N LEU A 53 -17.98 35.78 -3.35
CA LEU A 53 -18.95 34.77 -2.92
C LEU A 53 -20.30 35.09 -3.54
N THR A 54 -20.91 34.10 -4.19
CA THR A 54 -22.30 34.12 -4.66
C THR A 54 -23.07 32.94 -4.06
N TYR A 55 -24.37 33.10 -3.88
CA TYR A 55 -25.31 32.08 -3.41
C TYR A 55 -26.73 32.50 -3.82
N ASP A 56 -27.65 31.55 -3.94
CA ASP A 56 -29.03 31.84 -4.35
C ASP A 56 -29.83 32.46 -3.22
N ASN A 57 -29.77 31.82 -2.05
CA ASN A 57 -30.44 32.28 -0.84
C ASN A 57 -29.72 31.75 0.40
N LEU A 58 -29.68 32.58 1.44
CA LEU A 58 -29.43 32.15 2.81
C LEU A 58 -30.76 32.19 3.56
N SER A 59 -31.22 31.03 4.04
CA SER A 59 -32.46 30.89 4.79
C SER A 59 -32.19 30.42 6.22
N ILE A 60 -33.02 30.86 7.16
CA ILE A 60 -32.94 30.38 8.53
C ILE A 60 -33.83 29.16 8.71
N SER A 61 -33.26 28.07 9.24
CA SER A 61 -33.99 26.87 9.61
C SER A 61 -34.39 26.92 11.09
N PHE A 62 -35.67 27.22 11.36
CA PHE A 62 -36.21 27.19 12.73
C PHE A 62 -36.28 25.78 13.32
N VAL A 63 -36.50 24.76 12.47
CA VAL A 63 -36.55 23.34 12.90
C VAL A 63 -35.18 22.90 13.41
N ASN A 64 -34.12 23.22 12.68
CA ASN A 64 -32.76 22.83 13.03
C ASN A 64 -32.03 23.86 13.89
N TRP A 65 -32.69 24.97 14.27
CA TRP A 65 -32.08 26.08 14.99
C TRP A 65 -30.76 26.55 14.34
N GLY A 66 -30.80 26.93 13.07
CA GLY A 66 -29.61 27.28 12.32
C GLY A 66 -29.91 27.93 10.97
N PHE A 67 -29.00 27.81 10.01
CA PHE A 67 -29.14 28.42 8.69
C PHE A 67 -28.66 27.50 7.57
N GLU A 68 -29.18 27.73 6.39
CA GLU A 68 -28.94 26.97 5.18
C GLU A 68 -28.60 27.94 4.05
N ILE A 69 -27.60 27.59 3.24
CA ILE A 69 -27.17 28.38 2.10
C ILE A 69 -27.23 27.49 0.85
N ASP A 70 -28.00 27.92 -0.14
CA ASP A 70 -28.21 27.20 -1.39
C ASP A 70 -27.30 27.74 -2.51
N HIS A 71 -26.75 26.82 -3.31
CA HIS A 71 -25.89 27.06 -4.47
C HIS A 71 -24.73 28.04 -4.21
N VAL A 72 -23.93 27.74 -3.19
CA VAL A 72 -22.75 28.52 -2.84
C VAL A 72 -21.67 28.38 -3.91
N ALA A 73 -21.11 29.50 -4.35
CA ALA A 73 -19.92 29.55 -5.19
C ALA A 73 -18.95 30.64 -4.70
N PHE A 74 -17.72 30.25 -4.45
CA PHE A 74 -16.60 31.10 -4.07
C PHE A 74 -15.50 30.95 -5.11
N HIS A 75 -15.11 32.03 -5.77
CA HIS A 75 -14.18 31.99 -6.90
C HIS A 75 -13.36 33.28 -7.00
N PRO A 76 -12.16 33.22 -7.59
CA PRO A 76 -11.35 34.42 -7.83
C PRO A 76 -12.04 35.35 -8.82
N THR A 77 -11.78 36.66 -8.71
CA THR A 77 -12.28 37.65 -9.66
C THR A 77 -11.57 37.60 -11.00
N ASP A 78 -12.25 38.00 -12.08
CA ASP A 78 -11.67 38.09 -13.43
C ASP A 78 -10.38 38.91 -13.49
N SER A 79 -10.26 39.95 -12.65
CA SER A 79 -9.05 40.77 -12.55
C SER A 79 -7.85 39.99 -12.02
N ILE A 80 -8.06 39.13 -11.02
CA ILE A 80 -7.01 38.26 -10.47
C ILE A 80 -6.63 37.18 -11.48
N VAL A 81 -7.63 36.56 -12.10
CA VAL A 81 -7.46 35.56 -13.16
C VAL A 81 -6.57 36.10 -14.28
N LYS A 82 -6.85 37.32 -14.78
CA LYS A 82 -6.05 37.99 -15.82
C LYS A 82 -4.65 38.40 -15.36
N SER A 83 -4.51 38.88 -14.12
CA SER A 83 -3.19 39.27 -13.59
C SER A 83 -2.21 38.09 -13.46
N ILE A 84 -2.73 36.88 -13.24
CA ILE A 84 -1.94 35.65 -13.07
C ILE A 84 -1.70 34.93 -14.40
N SER A 85 -2.57 35.09 -15.41
CA SER A 85 -2.25 34.64 -16.77
C SER A 85 -1.09 35.43 -17.38
N ASP A 86 -0.96 36.72 -17.04
CA ASP A 86 0.05 37.63 -17.60
C ASP A 86 1.37 37.65 -16.82
N SER A 87 1.38 37.14 -15.57
CA SER A 87 2.57 37.08 -14.73
C SER A 87 2.88 35.65 -14.32
N ILE A 88 4.12 35.19 -14.54
CA ILE A 88 4.63 33.86 -14.13
C ILE A 88 4.73 33.81 -12.59
N THR A 89 3.61 33.94 -11.89
CA THR A 89 3.54 33.88 -10.44
C THR A 89 3.10 32.48 -10.00
N GLN A 90 3.85 31.89 -9.07
CA GLN A 90 3.67 30.53 -8.56
C GLN A 90 2.42 30.37 -7.65
N LYS A 91 1.43 31.27 -7.73
CA LYS A 91 0.29 31.29 -6.80
C LYS A 91 -0.87 30.43 -7.31
N GLN A 92 -1.34 29.53 -6.45
CA GLN A 92 -2.50 28.69 -6.72
C GLN A 92 -3.79 29.47 -6.45
N LEU A 93 -4.78 29.32 -7.33
CA LEU A 93 -6.12 29.87 -7.19
C LEU A 93 -7.11 28.76 -6.81
N TYR A 94 -8.04 29.10 -5.93
CA TYR A 94 -9.00 28.14 -5.39
C TYR A 94 -10.42 28.58 -5.72
N SER A 95 -11.22 27.69 -6.28
CA SER A 95 -12.67 27.89 -6.42
C SER A 95 -13.40 26.80 -5.66
N PHE A 96 -14.41 27.17 -4.88
CA PHE A 96 -15.22 26.27 -4.08
C PHE A 96 -16.68 26.43 -4.47
N THR A 97 -17.38 25.32 -4.70
CA THR A 97 -18.82 25.31 -4.93
C THR A 97 -19.49 24.29 -4.03
N SER A 98 -20.74 24.51 -3.65
CA SER A 98 -21.55 23.51 -2.96
C SER A 98 -23.04 23.80 -3.21
N PRO A 99 -23.84 22.80 -3.63
CA PRO A 99 -25.28 22.97 -3.76
C PRO A 99 -25.96 23.40 -2.47
N LYS A 100 -25.44 22.97 -1.31
CA LYS A 100 -26.11 23.17 -0.03
C LYS A 100 -25.15 23.09 1.14
N ILE A 101 -25.11 24.15 1.94
CA ILE A 101 -24.40 24.21 3.22
C ILE A 101 -25.41 24.39 4.34
N ARG A 102 -25.39 23.50 5.33
CA ARG A 102 -26.28 23.55 6.49
C ARG A 102 -25.49 23.70 7.78
N PHE A 103 -25.94 24.63 8.61
CA PHE A 103 -25.47 24.82 9.97
C PHE A 103 -26.63 24.47 10.90
N ASN A 104 -26.55 23.36 11.61
CA ASN A 104 -27.59 22.89 12.53
C ASN A 104 -27.19 23.15 13.99
N HIS A 105 -28.18 23.48 14.83
CA HIS A 105 -28.08 23.69 16.26
C HIS A 105 -27.08 24.79 16.66
N LEU A 106 -27.17 25.96 16.01
CA LEU A 106 -26.42 27.15 16.36
C LEU A 106 -26.92 27.74 17.69
N ARG A 107 -26.03 27.90 18.66
CA ARG A 107 -26.38 28.50 19.96
C ARG A 107 -26.31 30.03 19.89
N LEU A 108 -27.27 30.63 19.18
CA LEU A 108 -27.32 32.06 18.88
C LEU A 108 -27.19 32.97 20.12
N LEU A 109 -27.85 32.62 21.24
CA LEU A 109 -27.74 33.38 22.49
C LEU A 109 -26.31 33.43 23.05
N LYS A 110 -25.56 32.32 22.94
CA LYS A 110 -24.15 32.28 23.37
C LYS A 110 -23.26 33.08 22.42
N LEU A 111 -23.57 33.06 21.13
CA LEU A 111 -22.87 33.86 20.13
C LEU A 111 -23.03 35.36 20.43
N LEU A 112 -24.28 35.83 20.54
CA LEU A 112 -24.61 37.25 20.71
C LEU A 112 -24.16 37.84 22.05
N PHE A 113 -24.37 37.12 23.15
CA PHE A 113 -24.15 37.67 24.50
C PHE A 113 -22.83 37.23 25.15
N ARG A 114 -22.16 36.20 24.61
CA ARG A 114 -20.93 35.65 25.23
C ARG A 114 -19.75 35.53 24.28
N GLN A 115 -19.91 35.87 23.00
CA GLN A 115 -18.89 35.69 21.95
C GLN A 115 -18.41 34.23 21.86
N GLN A 116 -19.30 33.28 22.10
CA GLN A 116 -19.01 31.84 22.08
C GLN A 116 -19.69 31.23 20.86
N LEU A 117 -18.89 30.78 19.87
CA LEU A 117 -19.43 30.13 18.68
C LEU A 117 -19.57 28.63 18.95
N GLU A 118 -20.79 28.18 19.23
CA GLU A 118 -21.11 26.76 19.41
C GLU A 118 -22.13 26.30 18.35
N ILE A 119 -21.75 25.28 17.57
CA ILE A 119 -22.55 24.69 16.50
C ILE A 119 -22.68 23.18 16.76
N GLY A 120 -23.88 22.62 16.53
CA GLY A 120 -24.07 21.17 16.58
C GLY A 120 -23.46 20.48 15.38
N GLU A 121 -23.87 20.87 14.18
CA GLU A 121 -23.39 20.23 12.95
C GLU A 121 -23.21 21.26 11.83
N ILE A 122 -22.12 21.12 11.08
CA ILE A 122 -21.93 21.77 9.78
C ILE A 122 -21.91 20.66 8.73
N LEU A 123 -22.86 20.68 7.81
CA LEU A 123 -22.97 19.71 6.73
C LEU A 123 -22.82 20.43 5.39
N ILE A 124 -21.78 20.07 4.64
CA ILE A 124 -21.50 20.61 3.31
C ILE A 124 -21.77 19.48 2.30
N SER A 125 -22.82 19.65 1.49
CA SER A 125 -23.24 18.62 0.53
C SER A 125 -22.57 18.85 -0.81
N GLN A 126 -22.00 17.78 -1.39
CA GLN A 126 -21.35 17.76 -2.70
C GLN A 126 -20.41 18.95 -2.96
N PRO A 127 -19.49 19.31 -2.04
CA PRO A 127 -18.59 20.41 -2.30
C PRO A 127 -17.60 20.08 -3.41
N GLY A 128 -17.46 20.97 -4.38
CA GLY A 128 -16.45 20.89 -5.43
C GLY A 128 -15.32 21.90 -5.17
N LEU A 129 -14.09 21.44 -5.12
CA LEU A 129 -12.90 22.29 -5.03
C LEU A 129 -12.13 22.26 -6.36
N LYS A 130 -11.94 23.41 -7.00
CA LYS A 130 -11.06 23.56 -8.17
C LYS A 130 -9.81 24.32 -7.78
N ILE A 131 -8.66 23.78 -8.15
CA ILE A 131 -7.35 24.39 -7.88
C ILE A 131 -6.68 24.63 -9.23
N HIS A 132 -6.29 25.87 -9.50
CA HIS A 132 -5.60 26.25 -10.74
C HIS A 132 -4.21 26.80 -10.44
N GLY A 133 -3.21 26.36 -11.20
CA GLY A 133 -1.85 26.90 -11.16
C GLY A 133 -0.78 25.81 -11.25
N LYS A 134 0.49 26.23 -11.42
CA LYS A 134 1.61 25.28 -11.49
C LYS A 134 1.72 24.47 -10.19
N GLN A 135 1.80 23.15 -10.33
CA GLN A 135 2.15 22.25 -9.23
C GLN A 135 3.59 22.57 -8.82
N THR A 136 3.79 23.18 -7.64
CA THR A 136 5.14 23.35 -7.11
C THR A 136 5.74 21.99 -6.79
N ASN A 137 7.04 21.83 -7.05
CA ASN A 137 7.75 20.58 -6.74
C ASN A 137 7.58 20.24 -5.26
N ALA A 138 7.59 18.96 -4.91
CA ALA A 138 7.41 18.45 -3.54
C ALA A 138 8.41 19.01 -2.49
N ALA A 139 9.39 19.82 -2.90
CA ALA A 139 10.27 20.61 -2.03
C ALA A 139 9.56 21.80 -1.35
N ASP A 140 8.59 22.43 -2.01
CA ASP A 140 7.96 23.70 -1.55
C ASP A 140 6.61 23.50 -0.82
N LYS A 141 6.19 22.25 -0.59
CA LYS A 141 4.91 21.90 0.05
C LYS A 141 4.78 22.33 1.52
N LYS A 142 5.87 22.76 2.18
CA LYS A 142 5.81 23.23 3.58
C LYS A 142 4.97 24.51 3.74
N ASP A 143 4.76 25.29 2.69
CA ASP A 143 4.22 26.65 2.84
C ASP A 143 2.67 26.76 2.78
N ASN A 144 1.96 25.77 2.21
CA ASN A 144 0.53 25.96 1.87
C ASN A 144 -0.47 25.71 3.02
N ILE A 145 -0.16 24.86 4.02
CA ILE A 145 -1.02 24.74 5.23
C ILE A 145 -0.68 25.88 6.21
N LEU A 146 0.58 26.31 6.22
CA LEU A 146 1.09 27.41 7.04
C LEU A 146 0.57 28.78 6.60
N SER A 147 0.14 28.94 5.34
CA SER A 147 -0.43 30.20 4.82
C SER A 147 -1.88 30.46 5.25
N VAL A 148 -2.66 29.43 5.58
CA VAL A 148 -4.05 29.58 6.11
C VAL A 148 -4.04 29.86 7.63
N MET A 149 -2.92 29.61 8.31
CA MET A 149 -2.78 29.76 9.77
C MET A 149 -2.97 31.20 10.29
N PRO A 150 -2.43 32.26 9.65
CA PRO A 150 -2.63 33.64 10.12
C PRO A 150 -4.10 34.09 10.03
N GLU A 151 -4.83 33.61 9.02
CA GLU A 151 -6.22 33.99 8.75
C GLU A 151 -7.18 33.33 9.76
N LEU A 152 -6.99 32.04 10.03
CA LEU A 152 -7.71 31.33 11.10
C LEU A 152 -7.40 31.93 12.47
N ARG A 153 -6.14 32.29 12.73
CA ARG A 153 -5.72 32.95 13.97
C ARG A 153 -6.46 34.26 14.17
N GLN A 154 -6.49 35.13 13.14
CA GLN A 154 -7.18 36.43 13.23
C GLN A 154 -8.68 36.27 13.50
N LEU A 155 -9.34 35.28 12.87
CA LEU A 155 -10.78 35.06 13.03
C LEU A 155 -11.16 34.68 14.46
N VAL A 156 -10.42 33.75 15.07
CA VAL A 156 -10.68 33.29 16.44
C VAL A 156 -10.21 34.31 17.47
N THR A 157 -9.03 34.93 17.33
CA THR A 157 -8.52 35.86 18.36
C THR A 157 -9.30 37.16 18.45
N THR A 158 -10.00 37.57 17.39
CA THR A 158 -10.67 38.89 17.32
C THR A 158 -12.18 38.81 17.51
N SER A 159 -12.82 37.70 17.14
CA SER A 159 -14.28 37.62 17.04
C SER A 159 -14.92 36.72 18.11
N PHE A 160 -14.20 35.72 18.63
CA PHE A 160 -14.78 34.69 19.49
C PHE A 160 -13.86 34.33 20.66
N LYS A 161 -14.43 33.99 21.83
CA LYS A 161 -13.65 33.41 22.94
C LYS A 161 -13.16 32.00 22.63
N TYR A 162 -14.01 31.22 21.95
CA TYR A 162 -13.69 29.91 21.40
C TYR A 162 -14.67 29.58 20.27
N ILE A 163 -14.28 28.59 19.46
CA ILE A 163 -15.14 27.93 18.48
C ILE A 163 -15.25 26.46 18.84
N LYS A 164 -16.48 25.96 18.97
CA LYS A 164 -16.77 24.55 19.22
C LYS A 164 -17.83 24.06 18.24
N ILE A 165 -17.51 22.99 17.52
CA ILE A 165 -18.41 22.38 16.54
C ILE A 165 -18.44 20.87 16.80
N HIS A 166 -19.60 20.29 17.10
CA HIS A 166 -19.67 18.87 17.46
C HIS A 166 -19.42 17.96 16.25
N LYS A 167 -19.85 18.37 15.06
CA LYS A 167 -19.58 17.65 13.82
C LYS A 167 -19.43 18.61 12.65
N ILE A 168 -18.35 18.46 11.89
CA ILE A 168 -18.19 19.06 10.56
C ILE A 168 -18.14 17.91 9.58
N GLU A 169 -18.96 17.89 8.54
CA GLU A 169 -18.96 16.83 7.54
C GLU A 169 -19.14 17.39 6.14
N LEU A 170 -18.20 17.04 5.27
CA LEU A 170 -18.26 17.23 3.83
C LEU A 170 -18.71 15.89 3.24
N VAL A 171 -19.84 15.86 2.55
CA VAL A 171 -20.41 14.62 1.98
C VAL A 171 -20.33 14.66 0.47
N ASN A 172 -19.82 13.58 -0.13
CA ASN A 172 -19.66 13.45 -1.58
C ASN A 172 -18.87 14.60 -2.23
N ALA A 173 -17.81 15.05 -1.55
CA ALA A 173 -16.91 16.07 -2.05
C ALA A 173 -16.15 15.59 -3.30
N SER A 174 -15.80 16.55 -4.14
CA SER A 174 -14.88 16.37 -5.26
C SER A 174 -13.80 17.44 -5.27
N PHE A 175 -12.65 17.11 -5.85
CA PHE A 175 -11.61 18.09 -6.16
C PHE A 175 -11.07 17.87 -7.57
N ASP A 176 -10.71 18.97 -8.22
CA ASP A 176 -10.07 19.00 -9.53
C ASP A 176 -8.84 19.94 -9.48
N PHE A 177 -7.70 19.48 -10.00
CA PHE A 177 -6.49 20.28 -10.15
C PHE A 177 -6.16 20.50 -11.63
N TYR A 178 -5.90 21.75 -11.99
CA TYR A 178 -5.61 22.21 -13.35
C TYR A 178 -4.30 22.98 -13.40
N ASN A 179 -3.56 22.85 -14.49
CA ASN A 179 -2.29 23.57 -14.67
C ASN A 179 -2.52 25.07 -14.88
N LEU A 180 -3.54 25.41 -15.67
CA LEU A 180 -3.98 26.76 -16.02
C LEU A 180 -5.51 26.86 -15.84
N ILE A 181 -6.03 28.10 -15.77
CA ILE A 181 -7.44 28.38 -15.48
C ILE A 181 -8.36 27.93 -16.63
N ASP A 182 -7.90 28.04 -17.88
CA ASP A 182 -8.64 27.64 -19.09
C ASP A 182 -8.33 26.20 -19.54
N ASP A 183 -7.59 25.44 -18.73
CA ASP A 183 -7.22 24.07 -19.08
C ASP A 183 -8.43 23.14 -18.95
N THR A 184 -8.67 22.34 -19.98
CA THR A 184 -9.72 21.30 -19.96
C THR A 184 -9.18 19.96 -19.46
N HIS A 185 -7.85 19.79 -19.43
CA HIS A 185 -7.20 18.59 -18.95
C HIS A 185 -6.94 18.66 -17.44
N LYS A 186 -7.68 17.84 -16.69
CA LYS A 186 -7.47 17.64 -15.25
C LYS A 186 -6.13 16.93 -15.02
N LEU A 187 -5.25 17.50 -14.19
CA LEU A 187 -4.00 16.86 -13.79
C LEU A 187 -4.22 15.81 -12.68
N SER A 188 -5.18 16.08 -11.79
CA SER A 188 -5.62 15.16 -10.74
C SER A 188 -7.07 15.43 -10.39
N ASN A 189 -7.81 14.39 -10.06
CA ASN A 189 -9.18 14.50 -9.57
C ASN A 189 -9.47 13.48 -8.47
N GLY A 190 -10.46 13.79 -7.64
CA GLY A 190 -11.04 12.84 -6.71
C GLY A 190 -12.52 13.14 -6.54
N GLU A 191 -13.34 12.10 -6.44
CA GLU A 191 -14.79 12.19 -6.32
C GLU A 191 -15.29 11.30 -5.18
N ASN A 192 -16.51 11.57 -4.70
CA ASN A 192 -17.16 10.80 -3.63
C ASN A 192 -16.31 10.72 -2.35
N ILE A 193 -15.73 11.86 -1.96
CA ILE A 193 -14.92 11.98 -0.76
C ILE A 193 -15.82 12.46 0.38
N THR A 194 -15.86 11.71 1.48
CA THR A 194 -16.46 12.17 2.73
C THR A 194 -15.36 12.51 3.71
N ILE A 195 -15.39 13.71 4.28
CA ILE A 195 -14.45 14.16 5.31
C ILE A 195 -15.26 14.59 6.51
N GLY A 196 -14.92 14.10 7.69
CA GLY A 196 -15.59 14.47 8.92
C GLY A 196 -14.63 14.81 10.04
N ILE A 197 -15.00 15.78 10.86
CA ILE A 197 -14.29 16.19 12.07
C ILE A 197 -15.30 16.14 13.22
N LEU A 198 -14.97 15.37 14.26
CA LEU A 198 -15.81 15.22 15.45
C LEU A 198 -15.24 16.05 16.60
N ASN A 199 -16.12 16.80 17.26
CA ASN A 199 -15.82 17.64 18.42
C ASN A 199 -14.65 18.60 18.19
N PHE A 200 -14.70 19.34 17.09
CA PHE A 200 -13.77 20.41 16.80
C PHE A 200 -13.82 21.48 17.89
N TYR A 201 -12.66 21.86 18.42
CA TYR A 201 -12.50 22.93 19.40
C TYR A 201 -11.22 23.73 19.14
N THR A 202 -11.33 25.05 19.12
CA THR A 202 -10.18 25.96 19.10
C THR A 202 -10.49 27.22 19.92
N ASP A 203 -9.44 27.80 20.51
CA ASP A 203 -9.50 29.03 21.29
C ASP A 203 -8.21 29.83 21.12
N SER A 204 -8.15 31.01 21.73
CA SER A 204 -6.99 31.89 21.67
C SER A 204 -5.71 31.32 22.29
N LEU A 205 -5.79 30.26 23.11
CA LEU A 205 -4.64 29.62 23.76
C LEU A 205 -4.04 28.50 22.91
N LEU A 206 -4.85 27.81 22.11
CA LEU A 206 -4.40 26.75 21.20
C LEU A 206 -3.73 27.31 19.94
N LEU A 207 -4.26 28.40 19.38
CA LEU A 207 -3.81 28.96 18.09
C LEU A 207 -2.35 29.43 18.00
N PRO A 208 -1.70 29.92 19.06
CA PRO A 208 -0.28 30.25 19.03
C PRO A 208 0.63 29.03 18.81
N ASN A 209 0.13 27.81 19.10
CA ASN A 209 0.90 26.58 18.91
C ASN A 209 0.74 26.06 17.47
N PRO A 210 1.77 26.14 16.61
CA PRO A 210 1.70 25.65 15.23
C PRO A 210 1.50 24.13 15.14
N GLU A 211 1.74 23.40 16.23
CA GLU A 211 1.56 21.95 16.30
C GLU A 211 0.17 21.53 16.76
N ARG A 212 -0.62 22.45 17.35
CA ARG A 212 -1.93 22.13 17.94
C ARG A 212 -2.92 23.29 17.82
N LEU A 213 -3.31 23.58 16.58
CA LEU A 213 -4.23 24.68 16.25
C LEU A 213 -5.67 24.44 16.73
N PHE A 214 -6.06 23.18 16.86
CA PHE A 214 -7.38 22.75 17.32
C PHE A 214 -7.31 21.37 17.95
N ASN A 215 -8.35 21.02 18.69
CA ASN A 215 -8.63 19.67 19.15
C ASN A 215 -9.77 19.08 18.34
N ALA A 216 -9.72 17.77 18.12
CA ALA A 216 -10.81 16.98 17.57
C ALA A 216 -10.73 15.57 18.17
N ASP A 217 -11.89 14.95 18.43
CA ASP A 217 -11.96 13.58 18.93
C ASP A 217 -11.64 12.57 17.84
N ASP A 218 -12.02 12.88 16.60
CA ASP A 218 -11.64 12.13 15.41
C ASP A 218 -11.65 13.05 14.18
N ILE A 219 -10.78 12.73 13.24
CA ILE A 219 -10.83 13.22 11.87
C ILE A 219 -10.90 11.98 11.01
N TYR A 220 -12.01 11.80 10.30
CA TYR A 220 -12.22 10.66 9.43
C TYR A 220 -12.34 11.08 7.98
N LEU A 221 -11.87 10.21 7.11
CA LEU A 221 -12.00 10.37 5.67
C LEU A 221 -12.46 9.05 5.07
N LYS A 222 -13.34 9.12 4.07
CA LYS A 222 -13.81 7.98 3.29
C LYS A 222 -13.83 8.36 1.83
N MET A 223 -13.09 7.63 1.01
CA MET A 223 -13.02 7.79 -0.44
C MET A 223 -13.54 6.52 -1.10
N PHE A 224 -14.26 6.68 -2.21
CA PHE A 224 -14.70 5.59 -3.06
C PHE A 224 -14.00 5.67 -4.42
N ASN A 225 -13.67 4.50 -4.98
CA ASN A 225 -13.06 4.38 -6.31
C ASN A 225 -11.78 5.23 -6.48
N TYR A 226 -10.89 5.18 -5.49
CA TYR A 226 -9.60 5.85 -5.56
C TYR A 226 -8.76 5.27 -6.70
N GLN A 227 -8.03 6.12 -7.41
CA GLN A 227 -7.12 5.73 -8.48
C GLN A 227 -5.93 6.68 -8.55
N ASN A 228 -4.72 6.13 -8.76
CA ASN A 228 -3.50 6.91 -8.98
C ASN A 228 -2.51 6.15 -9.86
N LYS A 229 -1.80 6.87 -10.74
CA LYS A 229 -0.66 6.31 -11.49
C LYS A 229 0.57 6.32 -10.58
N LEU A 230 1.34 5.23 -10.56
CA LEU A 230 2.56 5.15 -9.74
C LEU A 230 3.75 5.85 -10.39
N GLY A 231 4.80 6.10 -9.61
CA GLY A 231 5.99 6.85 -10.04
C GLY A 231 6.84 6.19 -11.14
N ASP A 232 6.58 4.92 -11.46
CA ASP A 232 7.20 4.20 -12.58
C ASP A 232 6.51 4.50 -13.93
N SER A 233 5.37 5.20 -13.93
CA SER A 233 4.52 5.45 -15.10
C SER A 233 4.02 4.19 -15.82
N LEU A 234 4.20 3.00 -15.24
CA LEU A 234 3.79 1.73 -15.81
C LEU A 234 2.56 1.15 -15.13
N HIS A 235 2.35 1.47 -13.85
CA HIS A 235 1.27 0.88 -13.07
C HIS A 235 0.25 1.90 -12.60
N ILE A 236 -0.99 1.43 -12.47
CA ILE A 236 -2.09 2.16 -11.85
C ILE A 236 -2.53 1.42 -10.60
N LEU A 237 -2.55 2.15 -9.49
CA LEU A 237 -3.07 1.73 -8.20
C LEU A 237 -4.52 2.20 -8.11
N SER A 238 -5.41 1.33 -7.66
CA SER A 238 -6.81 1.67 -7.40
C SER A 238 -7.31 0.98 -6.14
N ALA A 239 -8.36 1.52 -5.53
CA ALA A 239 -9.02 0.93 -4.38
C ALA A 239 -10.52 1.24 -4.40
N LYS A 240 -11.35 0.24 -4.08
CA LYS A 240 -12.82 0.44 -4.02
C LYS A 240 -13.18 1.43 -2.93
N THR A 241 -12.62 1.25 -1.73
CA THR A 241 -12.80 2.17 -0.61
C THR A 241 -11.50 2.40 0.10
N VAL A 242 -11.24 3.64 0.50
CA VAL A 242 -10.16 3.99 1.42
C VAL A 242 -10.80 4.76 2.57
N THR A 243 -10.58 4.31 3.80
CA THR A 243 -11.03 4.97 5.01
C THR A 243 -9.84 5.31 5.89
N TYR A 244 -9.94 6.43 6.59
CA TYR A 244 -8.96 6.92 7.54
C TYR A 244 -9.68 7.38 8.80
N SER A 245 -9.06 7.16 9.96
CA SER A 245 -9.50 7.70 11.25
C SER A 245 -8.28 8.06 12.09
N LEU A 246 -8.22 9.33 12.50
CA LEU A 246 -7.20 9.84 13.41
C LEU A 246 -7.29 9.13 14.77
N LYS A 247 -8.50 8.97 15.31
CA LYS A 247 -8.77 8.34 16.61
C LYS A 247 -8.31 6.89 16.67
N LYS A 248 -8.49 6.14 15.58
CA LYS A 248 -8.00 4.76 15.45
C LYS A 248 -6.54 4.69 15.03
N SER A 249 -5.96 5.82 14.62
CA SER A 249 -4.61 5.94 14.08
C SER A 249 -4.36 4.96 12.93
N GLN A 250 -5.35 4.86 12.03
CA GLN A 250 -5.45 3.76 11.08
C GLN A 250 -6.02 4.20 9.72
N ILE A 251 -5.51 3.58 8.66
CA ILE A 251 -6.07 3.57 7.30
C ILE A 251 -6.54 2.14 6.99
N GLU A 252 -7.75 2.01 6.45
CA GLU A 252 -8.26 0.75 5.89
C GLU A 252 -8.57 0.95 4.40
N ALA A 253 -8.17 -0.02 3.58
CA ALA A 253 -8.51 -0.03 2.18
C ALA A 253 -9.07 -1.39 1.76
N GLU A 254 -10.09 -1.37 0.91
CA GLU A 254 -10.74 -2.56 0.37
C GLU A 254 -10.53 -2.66 -1.14
N ASN A 255 -10.29 -3.89 -1.58
CA ASN A 255 -10.07 -4.24 -2.99
C ASN A 255 -9.04 -3.31 -3.66
N ILE A 256 -7.84 -3.24 -3.07
CA ILE A 256 -6.71 -2.60 -3.74
C ILE A 256 -6.36 -3.42 -4.97
N GLU A 257 -6.25 -2.78 -6.12
CA GLU A 257 -5.74 -3.36 -7.35
C GLU A 257 -4.56 -2.53 -7.87
N LEU A 258 -3.43 -3.18 -8.07
CA LEU A 258 -2.30 -2.67 -8.84
C LEU A 258 -2.25 -3.43 -10.16
N LYS A 259 -2.28 -2.71 -11.29
CA LYS A 259 -2.20 -3.32 -12.63
C LYS A 259 -1.37 -2.46 -13.58
N PRO A 260 -0.74 -3.07 -14.61
CA PRO A 260 -0.05 -2.31 -15.63
C PRO A 260 -1.04 -1.47 -16.45
N ILE A 261 -0.62 -0.28 -16.87
CA ILE A 261 -1.38 0.66 -17.70
C ILE A 261 -1.42 0.19 -19.16
N SER A 262 -0.34 -0.45 -19.62
CA SER A 262 -0.21 -0.96 -20.98
C SER A 262 0.13 -2.46 -21.00
N GLN A 263 -0.38 -3.16 -22.01
CA GLN A 263 -0.02 -4.56 -22.27
C GLN A 263 1.26 -4.68 -23.10
N VAL A 264 1.80 -3.58 -23.63
CA VAL A 264 3.04 -3.56 -24.42
C VAL A 264 4.20 -4.17 -23.63
N ILE A 265 4.96 -5.05 -24.27
CA ILE A 265 6.14 -5.69 -23.67
C ILE A 265 7.11 -4.61 -23.20
N SER A 266 7.57 -4.73 -21.96
CA SER A 266 8.49 -3.77 -21.34
C SER A 266 9.76 -4.48 -20.86
N GLU A 267 10.89 -3.75 -20.91
CA GLU A 267 12.13 -4.18 -20.25
C GLU A 267 11.97 -4.24 -18.72
N GLN A 268 11.01 -3.50 -18.17
CA GLN A 268 10.68 -3.55 -16.75
C GLN A 268 9.71 -4.69 -16.44
N SER A 269 9.81 -5.22 -15.22
CA SER A 269 8.90 -6.25 -14.75
C SER A 269 7.47 -5.73 -14.61
N LYS A 270 6.50 -6.58 -14.92
CA LYS A 270 5.06 -6.28 -14.73
C LYS A 270 4.53 -7.01 -13.51
N PHE A 271 3.70 -6.31 -12.74
CA PHE A 271 3.04 -6.87 -11.58
C PHE A 271 1.54 -6.61 -11.66
N GLN A 272 0.75 -7.63 -11.31
CA GLN A 272 -0.66 -7.46 -11.03
C GLN A 272 -0.93 -7.95 -9.61
N ILE A 273 -1.47 -7.07 -8.78
CA ILE A 273 -1.71 -7.36 -7.36
C ILE A 273 -3.15 -6.99 -7.03
N LEU A 274 -3.91 -7.95 -6.51
CA LEU A 274 -5.24 -7.72 -5.95
C LEU A 274 -5.20 -8.01 -4.45
N ILE A 275 -5.60 -7.06 -3.62
CA ILE A 275 -5.62 -7.18 -2.16
C ILE A 275 -7.03 -6.85 -1.66
N PRO A 276 -7.81 -7.86 -1.22
CA PRO A 276 -9.16 -7.64 -0.71
C PRO A 276 -9.24 -6.70 0.48
N LYS A 277 -8.29 -6.80 1.43
CA LYS A 277 -8.28 -6.00 2.65
C LYS A 277 -6.87 -5.61 3.08
N THR A 278 -6.70 -4.32 3.33
CA THR A 278 -5.47 -3.71 3.83
C THR A 278 -5.75 -2.90 5.08
N ILE A 279 -4.92 -3.07 6.10
CA ILE A 279 -4.94 -2.25 7.32
C ILE A 279 -3.54 -1.68 7.52
N ILE A 280 -3.45 -0.36 7.71
CA ILE A 280 -2.23 0.36 8.03
C ILE A 280 -2.44 1.10 9.34
N LYS A 281 -1.56 0.91 10.32
CA LYS A 281 -1.61 1.59 11.63
C LYS A 281 -0.34 2.40 11.84
N SER A 282 -0.48 3.62 12.34
CA SER A 282 0.64 4.47 12.72
C SER A 282 0.24 5.44 13.83
N SER A 283 0.95 5.40 14.95
CA SER A 283 0.89 6.40 16.03
C SER A 283 1.29 7.81 15.56
N HIS A 284 2.06 7.91 14.48
CA HIS A 284 2.52 9.15 13.88
C HIS A 284 1.65 9.61 12.71
N ILE A 285 0.45 9.03 12.53
CA ILE A 285 -0.40 9.34 11.38
C ILE A 285 -0.79 10.82 11.30
N HIS A 286 -0.87 11.48 12.46
CA HIS A 286 -1.13 12.91 12.58
C HIS A 286 0.00 13.77 12.02
N GLU A 287 1.19 13.22 11.79
CA GLU A 287 2.36 13.93 11.24
C GLU A 287 2.57 13.66 9.74
N PHE A 288 1.73 12.84 9.11
CA PHE A 288 1.89 12.43 7.71
C PHE A 288 1.88 13.62 6.73
N TYR A 289 1.26 14.74 7.10
CA TYR A 289 1.29 15.96 6.28
C TYR A 289 2.60 16.76 6.40
N LYS A 290 3.42 16.50 7.43
CA LYS A 290 4.69 17.20 7.71
C LYS A 290 5.90 16.43 7.22
N ASN A 291 5.89 15.11 7.39
CA ASN A 291 7.09 14.27 7.23
C ASN A 291 7.13 13.63 5.84
N LYS A 292 8.34 13.54 5.26
CA LYS A 292 8.57 12.85 3.98
C LYS A 292 8.95 11.37 4.15
N LEU A 293 9.40 11.00 5.34
CA LEU A 293 9.57 9.62 5.79
C LEU A 293 8.36 9.26 6.67
N PHE A 294 7.65 8.20 6.29
CA PHE A 294 6.41 7.79 6.96
C PHE A 294 6.69 6.61 7.89
N PRO A 295 6.80 6.83 9.21
CA PRO A 295 6.87 5.74 10.16
C PRO A 295 5.49 5.07 10.27
N ILE A 296 5.45 3.77 9.97
CA ILE A 296 4.26 2.94 10.03
C ILE A 296 4.51 1.81 11.04
N ASP A 297 3.66 1.71 12.05
CA ASP A 297 3.79 0.69 13.09
C ASP A 297 3.44 -0.70 12.54
N SER A 298 2.39 -0.78 11.71
CA SER A 298 2.00 -2.04 11.09
C SER A 298 1.26 -1.88 9.77
N VAL A 299 1.57 -2.77 8.82
CA VAL A 299 0.80 -3.01 7.60
C VAL A 299 0.35 -4.47 7.60
N VAL A 300 -0.94 -4.71 7.35
CA VAL A 300 -1.50 -6.06 7.21
C VAL A 300 -2.27 -6.14 5.89
N LEU A 301 -1.81 -7.00 5.00
CA LEU A 301 -2.43 -7.31 3.70
C LEU A 301 -3.02 -8.72 3.78
N THR A 302 -4.33 -8.85 3.54
CA THR A 302 -5.04 -10.14 3.67
C THR A 302 -5.57 -10.60 2.32
N GLY A 303 -5.31 -11.85 1.96
CA GLY A 303 -5.88 -12.49 0.76
C GLY A 303 -5.28 -12.01 -0.56
N ALA A 304 -4.04 -11.51 -0.55
CA ALA A 304 -3.44 -10.94 -1.74
C ALA A 304 -3.26 -11.99 -2.85
N LYS A 305 -3.60 -11.64 -4.09
CA LYS A 305 -3.32 -12.44 -5.29
C LYS A 305 -2.31 -11.68 -6.13
N ILE A 306 -1.12 -12.24 -6.28
CA ILE A 306 0.03 -11.60 -6.93
C ILE A 306 0.35 -12.39 -8.19
N LYS A 307 0.42 -11.70 -9.32
CA LYS A 307 1.00 -12.20 -10.56
C LYS A 307 2.21 -11.35 -10.92
N TYR A 308 3.28 -12.01 -11.32
CA TYR A 308 4.53 -11.38 -11.71
C TYR A 308 4.97 -11.90 -13.07
N TRP A 309 5.29 -11.00 -13.97
CA TRP A 309 5.94 -11.31 -15.23
C TRP A 309 7.30 -10.61 -15.28
N HIS A 310 8.34 -11.36 -15.62
CA HIS A 310 9.68 -10.82 -15.76
C HIS A 310 9.75 -9.80 -16.91
N GLY A 311 10.69 -8.85 -16.82
CA GLY A 311 10.99 -7.90 -17.89
C GLY A 311 11.73 -8.59 -19.04
N GLU A 312 11.50 -8.20 -20.29
CA GLU A 312 12.30 -8.73 -21.40
C GLU A 312 13.58 -7.90 -21.56
N LYS A 313 14.73 -8.44 -21.13
CA LYS A 313 16.05 -7.83 -21.37
C LYS A 313 16.67 -8.40 -22.64
N ASN A 314 17.23 -7.54 -23.50
CA ASN A 314 17.87 -7.91 -24.75
C ASN A 314 19.24 -8.62 -24.60
N THR A 315 19.74 -8.83 -23.37
CA THR A 315 21.06 -9.42 -23.11
C THR A 315 20.97 -10.79 -22.42
N LYS A 316 21.56 -11.82 -23.04
CA LYS A 316 21.74 -13.17 -22.52
C LYS A 316 22.73 -13.20 -21.35
N THR A 317 22.36 -12.69 -20.17
CA THR A 317 23.20 -12.79 -18.97
C THR A 317 22.40 -13.42 -17.84
N THR A 318 22.50 -14.74 -17.75
CA THR A 318 21.60 -15.68 -17.07
C THR A 318 21.64 -15.70 -15.53
N LEU A 319 22.26 -14.73 -14.85
CA LEU A 319 22.56 -14.87 -13.41
C LEU A 319 22.29 -13.63 -12.53
N ASN A 320 21.96 -12.45 -13.08
CA ASN A 320 21.82 -11.22 -12.28
C ASN A 320 20.37 -10.79 -11.99
N GLU A 321 19.38 -11.64 -12.24
CA GLU A 321 17.96 -11.24 -12.29
C GLU A 321 17.33 -10.87 -10.93
N ILE A 322 17.88 -11.34 -9.81
CA ILE A 322 17.43 -10.92 -8.45
C ILE A 322 17.95 -9.51 -8.10
N ALA A 323 19.02 -9.05 -8.76
CA ALA A 323 19.66 -7.76 -8.47
C ALA A 323 18.89 -6.54 -9.00
N ASP A 324 17.88 -6.74 -9.86
CA ASP A 324 17.11 -5.65 -10.47
C ASP A 324 15.77 -5.35 -9.77
N PHE A 325 15.44 -6.05 -8.68
CA PHE A 325 14.20 -5.81 -7.96
C PHE A 325 14.33 -4.60 -7.02
N ASP A 326 14.09 -3.41 -7.56
CA ASP A 326 13.99 -2.18 -6.78
C ASP A 326 12.53 -1.69 -6.64
N LEU A 327 12.04 -1.60 -5.41
CA LEU A 327 10.71 -1.07 -5.09
C LEU A 327 10.68 0.46 -4.98
N TYR A 328 11.83 1.12 -4.80
CA TYR A 328 11.86 2.57 -4.58
C TYR A 328 11.29 3.40 -5.74
N PRO A 329 11.48 3.03 -7.03
CA PRO A 329 10.85 3.72 -8.15
C PRO A 329 9.33 3.82 -8.08
N LEU A 330 8.66 2.93 -7.37
CA LEU A 330 7.20 2.94 -7.19
C LEU A 330 6.70 4.07 -6.30
N ILE A 331 7.54 4.58 -5.39
CA ILE A 331 7.15 5.55 -4.35
C ILE A 331 7.86 6.91 -4.45
N LYS A 332 8.90 7.02 -5.28
CA LYS A 332 9.83 8.18 -5.32
C LYS A 332 9.17 9.53 -5.63
N ASN A 333 8.00 9.55 -6.28
CA ASN A 333 7.32 10.79 -6.64
C ASN A 333 6.43 11.30 -5.49
N GLU A 334 6.01 10.39 -4.62
CA GLU A 334 5.07 10.65 -3.53
C GLU A 334 5.80 10.81 -2.18
N PHE A 335 6.83 9.99 -1.93
CA PHE A 335 7.49 9.86 -0.64
C PHE A 335 9.01 9.76 -0.79
N THR A 336 9.79 10.30 0.16
CA THR A 336 11.25 10.10 0.18
C THR A 336 11.62 8.71 0.70
N GLY A 337 10.73 8.10 1.49
CA GLY A 337 10.87 6.74 1.97
C GLY A 337 9.71 6.31 2.86
N VAL A 338 9.65 5.01 3.14
CA VAL A 338 8.65 4.38 3.99
C VAL A 338 9.36 3.43 4.95
N SER A 339 9.07 3.55 6.24
CA SER A 339 9.52 2.59 7.25
C SER A 339 8.33 1.89 7.88
N ILE A 340 8.39 0.56 7.98
CA ILE A 340 7.33 -0.26 8.54
C ILE A 340 7.92 -1.17 9.61
N THR A 341 7.49 -1.03 10.86
CA THR A 341 7.97 -1.89 11.95
C THR A 341 7.50 -3.33 11.77
N ASN A 342 6.21 -3.53 11.47
CA ASN A 342 5.62 -4.86 11.29
C ASN A 342 4.76 -4.96 10.03
N PHE A 343 5.31 -5.52 8.95
CA PHE A 343 4.54 -5.84 7.75
C PHE A 343 4.11 -7.30 7.79
N LYS A 344 2.84 -7.56 7.48
CA LYS A 344 2.25 -8.89 7.40
C LYS A 344 1.48 -9.09 6.10
N LEU A 345 1.79 -10.16 5.40
CA LEU A 345 0.98 -10.73 4.33
C LEU A 345 0.31 -11.99 4.87
N VAL A 346 -1.00 -12.09 4.77
CA VAL A 346 -1.78 -13.20 5.34
C VAL A 346 -2.59 -13.87 4.24
N ASN A 347 -2.43 -15.19 4.10
CA ASN A 347 -3.16 -16.01 3.15
C ASN A 347 -3.07 -15.49 1.69
N ALA A 348 -1.86 -15.22 1.23
CA ALA A 348 -1.63 -14.74 -0.14
C ALA A 348 -1.34 -15.89 -1.13
N GLN A 349 -1.47 -15.57 -2.41
CA GLN A 349 -1.15 -16.44 -3.53
C GLN A 349 -0.21 -15.71 -4.47
N LEU A 350 0.80 -16.41 -4.98
CA LEU A 350 1.80 -15.86 -5.90
C LEU A 350 1.90 -16.76 -7.13
N LEU A 351 1.83 -16.16 -8.31
CA LEU A 351 2.09 -16.82 -9.60
C LEU A 351 3.21 -16.06 -10.32
N LEU A 352 4.28 -16.78 -10.67
CA LEU A 352 5.42 -16.23 -11.40
C LEU A 352 5.42 -16.78 -12.83
N TYR A 353 5.49 -15.89 -13.80
CA TYR A 353 5.54 -16.19 -15.22
C TYR A 353 6.96 -15.95 -15.74
N ARG A 354 7.41 -16.76 -16.69
CA ARG A 354 8.77 -16.67 -17.23
C ARG A 354 8.89 -15.45 -18.13
N ASN A 355 7.93 -15.30 -19.04
CA ASN A 355 7.87 -14.19 -20.00
C ASN A 355 6.52 -13.48 -19.94
N GLN A 356 6.45 -12.25 -20.46
CA GLN A 356 5.23 -11.44 -20.44
C GLN A 356 4.12 -11.98 -21.37
N THR A 357 4.47 -12.87 -22.30
CA THR A 357 3.54 -13.52 -23.24
C THR A 357 3.00 -14.86 -22.72
N ASP A 358 3.54 -15.37 -21.60
CA ASP A 358 3.14 -16.66 -21.07
C ASP A 358 1.73 -16.64 -20.48
N THR A 359 0.93 -17.63 -20.86
CA THR A 359 -0.41 -17.86 -20.30
C THR A 359 -0.40 -18.73 -19.04
N ALA A 360 0.66 -19.52 -18.85
CA ALA A 360 0.83 -20.41 -17.70
C ALA A 360 2.02 -19.96 -16.83
N SER A 361 1.81 -19.96 -15.52
CA SER A 361 2.87 -19.63 -14.56
C SER A 361 3.91 -20.75 -14.49
N GLN A 362 5.19 -20.38 -14.46
CA GLN A 362 6.29 -21.29 -14.18
C GLN A 362 6.32 -21.69 -12.70
N GLN A 363 5.98 -20.76 -11.81
CA GLN A 363 5.98 -21.00 -10.36
C GLN A 363 4.67 -20.57 -9.71
N GLY A 364 4.25 -21.29 -8.68
CA GLY A 364 3.05 -20.98 -7.91
C GLY A 364 3.22 -21.28 -6.43
N LEU A 365 2.74 -20.39 -5.58
CA LEU A 365 2.67 -20.56 -4.12
C LEU A 365 1.27 -20.21 -3.63
N LYS A 366 0.78 -20.96 -2.64
CA LYS A 366 -0.51 -20.72 -1.99
C LYS A 366 -0.34 -20.54 -0.48
N ASN A 367 -1.38 -19.98 0.15
CA ASN A 367 -1.47 -19.79 1.60
C ASN A 367 -0.19 -19.14 2.18
N ILE A 368 0.33 -18.13 1.48
CA ILE A 368 1.55 -17.44 1.87
C ILE A 368 1.25 -16.60 3.10
N HIS A 369 2.06 -16.78 4.14
CA HIS A 369 2.18 -15.88 5.27
C HIS A 369 3.61 -15.32 5.27
N LEU A 370 3.74 -14.00 5.26
CA LEU A 370 5.01 -13.30 5.30
C LEU A 370 4.95 -12.26 6.42
N ASN A 371 5.94 -12.29 7.30
CA ASN A 371 6.16 -11.29 8.33
C ASN A 371 7.52 -10.65 8.07
N LEU A 372 7.54 -9.34 7.88
CA LEU A 372 8.76 -8.54 7.77
C LEU A 372 8.85 -7.62 8.99
N GLU A 373 9.99 -7.64 9.67
CA GLU A 373 10.31 -6.74 10.79
C GLU A 373 11.32 -5.70 10.34
N ASP A 374 11.09 -4.44 10.72
CA ASP A 374 11.93 -3.28 10.40
C ASP A 374 12.20 -3.13 8.89
N PHE A 375 11.12 -3.11 8.11
CA PHE A 375 11.16 -2.82 6.68
C PHE A 375 11.49 -1.34 6.45
N LEU A 376 12.43 -1.06 5.57
CA LEU A 376 12.85 0.29 5.18
C LEU A 376 13.03 0.36 3.67
N LEU A 377 12.23 1.21 3.03
CA LEU A 377 12.33 1.51 1.60
C LEU A 377 12.62 3.00 1.40
N ASP A 378 13.78 3.31 0.86
CA ASP A 378 14.25 4.65 0.51
C ASP A 378 15.26 4.58 -0.67
N SER A 379 15.82 5.72 -1.07
CA SER A 379 16.71 5.82 -2.23
C SER A 379 18.03 5.05 -2.12
N ILE A 380 18.45 4.64 -0.93
CA ILE A 380 19.71 3.92 -0.69
C ILE A 380 19.48 2.50 -0.16
N SER A 381 18.25 2.15 0.19
CA SER A 381 17.87 0.88 0.82
C SER A 381 18.18 -0.35 -0.03
N SER A 382 18.22 -0.23 -1.36
CA SER A 382 18.61 -1.30 -2.27
C SER A 382 20.09 -1.69 -2.15
N GLN A 383 20.94 -0.80 -1.63
CA GLN A 383 22.37 -1.03 -1.42
C GLN A 383 22.69 -1.58 -0.02
N ASP A 384 21.70 -1.67 0.88
CA ASP A 384 21.91 -2.12 2.24
C ASP A 384 22.02 -3.65 2.35
N THR A 385 23.26 -4.12 2.40
CA THR A 385 23.57 -5.55 2.57
C THR A 385 23.23 -6.11 3.96
N SER A 386 22.91 -5.25 4.93
CA SER A 386 22.53 -5.66 6.28
C SER A 386 21.07 -6.14 6.37
N ARG A 387 20.25 -5.80 5.38
CA ARG A 387 18.83 -6.16 5.26
C ARG A 387 18.63 -7.21 4.17
N ILE A 388 17.51 -7.92 4.22
CA ILE A 388 17.08 -8.87 3.21
C ILE A 388 15.69 -8.44 2.80
N PHE A 389 15.45 -8.24 1.51
CA PHE A 389 14.17 -7.74 1.02
C PHE A 389 13.69 -6.53 1.84
N TYR A 390 14.58 -5.53 1.97
CA TYR A 390 14.37 -4.29 2.73
C TYR A 390 14.12 -4.45 4.24
N SER A 391 14.26 -5.65 4.81
CA SER A 391 13.83 -5.98 6.17
C SER A 391 14.97 -6.55 7.03
N LYS A 392 14.91 -6.37 8.35
CA LYS A 392 15.90 -6.95 9.27
C LYS A 392 15.60 -8.41 9.58
N ASN A 393 14.33 -8.75 9.81
CA ASN A 393 13.90 -10.13 9.99
C ASN A 393 12.75 -10.50 9.06
N ILE A 394 12.76 -11.76 8.64
CA ILE A 394 11.73 -12.36 7.79
C ILE A 394 11.28 -13.67 8.45
N GLY A 395 9.97 -13.79 8.65
CA GLY A 395 9.29 -15.06 8.87
C GLY A 395 8.41 -15.34 7.66
N PHE A 396 8.55 -16.51 7.04
CA PHE A 396 7.74 -16.87 5.89
C PHE A 396 7.28 -18.31 5.99
N SER A 397 6.04 -18.54 5.57
CA SER A 397 5.49 -19.87 5.36
C SER A 397 4.56 -19.89 4.15
N ALA A 398 4.55 -20.99 3.41
CA ALA A 398 3.64 -21.19 2.29
C ALA A 398 3.31 -22.67 2.15
N SER A 399 2.19 -22.97 1.49
CA SER A 399 1.84 -24.33 1.10
C SER A 399 1.77 -24.48 -0.41
N ASP A 400 1.84 -25.73 -0.86
CA ASP A 400 1.62 -26.12 -2.26
C ASP A 400 2.50 -25.35 -3.25
N TYR A 401 3.79 -25.22 -2.95
CA TYR A 401 4.74 -24.65 -3.89
C TYR A 401 4.91 -25.58 -5.08
N GLU A 402 4.84 -25.01 -6.27
CA GLU A 402 5.00 -25.71 -7.53
C GLU A 402 5.94 -24.92 -8.45
N LEU A 403 6.89 -25.61 -9.07
CA LEU A 403 7.87 -25.03 -9.99
C LEU A 403 8.09 -25.96 -11.19
N THR A 404 7.90 -25.46 -12.41
CA THR A 404 8.47 -26.08 -13.62
C THR A 404 9.96 -25.76 -13.70
N LEU A 405 10.81 -26.79 -13.74
CA LEU A 405 12.25 -26.58 -13.91
C LEU A 405 12.58 -26.04 -15.31
N GLY A 406 13.79 -25.51 -15.47
CA GLY A 406 14.24 -24.85 -16.71
C GLY A 406 14.24 -25.77 -17.94
N ASP A 407 14.27 -27.09 -17.75
CA ASP A 407 14.14 -28.11 -18.80
C ASP A 407 12.71 -28.29 -19.32
N ASN A 408 11.73 -27.60 -18.72
CA ASN A 408 10.30 -27.65 -19.02
C ASN A 408 9.64 -29.04 -18.90
N ILE A 409 10.36 -30.04 -18.40
CA ILE A 409 9.86 -31.41 -18.27
C ILE A 409 9.75 -31.85 -16.81
N HIS A 410 10.57 -31.32 -15.91
CA HIS A 410 10.49 -31.69 -14.51
C HIS A 410 9.63 -30.70 -13.72
N ARG A 411 8.84 -31.26 -12.81
CA ARG A 411 8.00 -30.52 -11.88
C ARG A 411 8.50 -30.74 -10.46
N PHE A 412 8.84 -29.66 -9.78
CA PHE A 412 9.13 -29.66 -8.36
C PHE A 412 7.87 -29.25 -7.57
N LYS A 413 7.57 -29.96 -6.49
CA LYS A 413 6.50 -29.65 -5.54
C LYS A 413 7.03 -29.71 -4.11
N ALA A 414 6.57 -28.78 -3.28
CA ALA A 414 6.75 -28.84 -1.83
C ALA A 414 5.41 -28.53 -1.15
N GLY A 415 4.96 -29.45 -0.29
CA GLY A 415 3.68 -29.30 0.40
C GLY A 415 3.69 -28.17 1.44
N GLN A 416 4.80 -27.99 2.15
CA GLN A 416 4.98 -26.91 3.12
C GLN A 416 6.39 -26.34 3.03
N LEU A 417 6.48 -25.02 3.04
CA LEU A 417 7.71 -24.25 3.17
C LEU A 417 7.63 -23.39 4.43
N ASN A 418 8.69 -23.38 5.23
CA ASN A 418 8.84 -22.48 6.37
C ASN A 418 10.27 -21.97 6.43
N LEU A 419 10.44 -20.67 6.64
CA LEU A 419 11.76 -20.07 6.87
C LEU A 419 11.68 -18.99 7.94
N SER A 420 12.78 -18.82 8.69
CA SER A 420 12.93 -17.75 9.66
C SER A 420 14.37 -17.28 9.69
N THR A 421 14.61 -16.01 9.39
CA THR A 421 15.94 -15.42 9.48
C THR A 421 16.41 -15.29 10.92
N LYS A 422 15.48 -15.02 11.86
CA LYS A 422 15.76 -14.94 13.30
C LYS A 422 16.24 -16.27 13.88
N ARG A 423 15.59 -17.38 13.50
CA ARG A 423 16.00 -18.75 13.88
C ARG A 423 17.07 -19.35 12.98
N LYS A 424 17.41 -18.66 11.87
CA LYS A 424 18.32 -19.13 10.81
C LYS A 424 18.00 -20.54 10.30
N VAL A 425 16.71 -20.85 10.11
CA VAL A 425 16.25 -22.19 9.74
C VAL A 425 15.35 -22.14 8.51
N VAL A 426 15.48 -23.15 7.65
CA VAL A 426 14.53 -23.45 6.58
C VAL A 426 14.04 -24.88 6.77
N PHE A 427 12.73 -25.08 6.64
CA PHE A 427 12.11 -26.39 6.75
C PHE A 427 11.12 -26.59 5.61
N ILE A 428 11.32 -27.68 4.87
CA ILE A 428 10.56 -28.04 3.67
C ILE A 428 9.98 -29.43 3.92
N GLN A 429 8.70 -29.63 3.63
CA GLN A 429 8.03 -30.92 3.81
C GLN A 429 7.30 -31.36 2.55
N LYS A 430 7.13 -32.69 2.42
CA LYS A 430 6.44 -33.33 1.29
C LYS A 430 7.04 -32.89 -0.06
N ILE A 431 8.34 -33.11 -0.21
CA ILE A 431 9.10 -32.73 -1.40
C ILE A 431 8.87 -33.78 -2.47
N GLN A 432 8.59 -33.35 -3.69
CA GLN A 432 8.48 -34.20 -4.87
C GLN A 432 9.17 -33.53 -6.05
N LEU A 433 9.96 -34.28 -6.79
CA LEU A 433 10.47 -33.92 -8.11
C LEU A 433 10.09 -35.04 -9.05
N PHE A 434 9.43 -34.74 -10.16
CA PHE A 434 9.02 -35.79 -11.10
C PHE A 434 8.94 -35.25 -12.52
N PRO A 435 9.22 -36.09 -13.54
CA PRO A 435 9.07 -35.71 -14.93
C PRO A 435 7.60 -35.73 -15.37
N LEU A 436 7.19 -34.74 -16.14
CA LEU A 436 5.93 -34.65 -16.87
C LEU A 436 6.13 -35.32 -18.24
N LEU A 437 6.02 -36.64 -18.28
CA LEU A 437 6.24 -37.41 -19.50
C LEU A 437 5.00 -37.37 -20.41
N THR A 438 5.06 -36.62 -21.51
CA THR A 438 4.10 -36.79 -22.63
C THR A 438 4.48 -38.01 -23.48
N LYS A 439 3.55 -38.53 -24.31
CA LYS A 439 3.82 -39.68 -25.20
C LYS A 439 5.02 -39.42 -26.14
N ALA A 440 5.23 -38.19 -26.58
CA ALA A 440 6.37 -37.79 -27.41
C ALA A 440 7.68 -37.66 -26.61
N SER A 441 7.63 -37.17 -25.36
CA SER A 441 8.82 -37.00 -24.49
C SER A 441 9.44 -38.32 -24.01
N LYS A 442 8.71 -39.45 -24.05
CA LYS A 442 9.23 -40.77 -23.65
C LYS A 442 10.32 -41.31 -24.59
N VAL A 443 10.39 -40.83 -25.83
CA VAL A 443 11.29 -41.36 -26.88
C VAL A 443 12.65 -40.65 -26.90
N ASN A 444 12.72 -39.39 -26.45
CA ASN A 444 13.89 -38.51 -26.65
C ASN A 444 14.63 -38.09 -25.36
N LEU A 445 14.26 -38.60 -24.18
CA LEU A 445 14.95 -38.27 -22.93
C LEU A 445 15.95 -39.34 -22.53
N THR A 446 17.22 -38.97 -22.44
CA THR A 446 18.33 -39.85 -22.03
C THR A 446 18.27 -40.20 -20.55
N ASN A 447 17.99 -39.24 -19.66
CA ASN A 447 17.89 -39.48 -18.21
C ASN A 447 16.70 -38.73 -17.60
N THR A 448 15.96 -39.36 -16.68
CA THR A 448 14.89 -38.70 -15.90
C THR A 448 15.04 -39.00 -14.41
N ILE A 449 14.64 -38.07 -13.56
CA ILE A 449 14.78 -38.19 -12.11
C ILE A 449 13.43 -38.03 -11.43
N ASN A 450 13.12 -38.95 -10.53
CA ASN A 450 12.03 -38.84 -9.59
C ASN A 450 12.59 -38.80 -8.16
N VAL A 451 12.20 -37.79 -7.38
CA VAL A 451 12.58 -37.66 -5.97
C VAL A 451 11.32 -37.52 -5.14
N LYS A 452 11.26 -38.24 -4.03
CA LYS A 452 10.33 -37.98 -2.93
C LYS A 452 11.15 -37.80 -1.66
N CYS A 453 10.77 -36.88 -0.80
CA CYS A 453 11.41 -36.72 0.51
C CYS A 453 10.40 -36.17 1.51
N ASP A 454 10.33 -36.79 2.69
CA ASP A 454 9.35 -36.41 3.71
C ASP A 454 9.62 -34.99 4.20
N SER A 455 10.89 -34.69 4.49
CA SER A 455 11.31 -33.34 4.85
C SER A 455 12.80 -33.09 4.70
N VAL A 456 13.14 -31.82 4.48
CA VAL A 456 14.51 -31.30 4.54
C VAL A 456 14.54 -30.14 5.53
N ARG A 457 15.50 -30.17 6.44
CA ARG A 457 15.78 -29.10 7.40
C ARG A 457 17.18 -28.55 7.16
N LEU A 458 17.26 -27.23 6.97
CA LEU A 458 18.51 -26.49 6.78
C LEU A 458 18.73 -25.62 8.02
N ASP A 459 19.77 -25.90 8.79
CA ASP A 459 20.08 -25.22 10.05
C ASP A 459 21.22 -24.21 9.89
N CYS A 460 21.12 -23.10 10.62
CA CYS A 460 22.03 -21.96 10.59
C CYS A 460 22.27 -21.42 9.17
N PHE A 461 21.20 -21.25 8.38
CA PHE A 461 21.27 -20.70 7.03
C PHE A 461 21.68 -19.22 7.04
N ASP A 462 22.71 -18.88 6.26
CA ASP A 462 23.13 -17.50 6.03
C ASP A 462 22.29 -16.83 4.93
N PHE A 463 21.11 -16.33 5.31
CA PHE A 463 20.18 -15.69 4.39
C PHE A 463 20.76 -14.42 3.73
N LYS A 464 21.65 -13.69 4.41
CA LYS A 464 22.24 -12.47 3.84
C LYS A 464 23.19 -12.82 2.70
N LYS A 465 24.02 -13.86 2.89
CA LYS A 465 24.88 -14.35 1.81
C LYS A 465 24.09 -14.91 0.64
N ALA A 466 22.99 -15.61 0.93
CA ALA A 466 22.12 -16.14 -0.10
C ALA A 466 21.44 -15.02 -0.91
N TRP A 467 20.94 -13.97 -0.27
CA TRP A 467 20.25 -12.86 -0.94
C TRP A 467 21.20 -11.98 -1.76
N HIS A 468 22.34 -11.56 -1.18
CA HIS A 468 23.23 -10.57 -1.80
C HIS A 468 24.30 -11.16 -2.72
N PHE A 469 24.67 -12.43 -2.52
CA PHE A 469 25.75 -13.07 -3.26
C PHE A 469 25.35 -14.39 -3.94
N GLN A 470 24.08 -14.79 -3.81
CA GLN A 470 23.53 -16.04 -4.36
C GLN A 470 24.31 -17.30 -3.92
N ARG A 471 24.95 -17.24 -2.75
CA ARG A 471 25.72 -18.36 -2.17
C ARG A 471 25.06 -18.83 -0.89
N PHE A 472 24.80 -20.13 -0.84
CA PHE A 472 23.98 -20.73 0.20
C PHE A 472 24.87 -21.44 1.22
N TYR A 473 24.94 -20.92 2.44
CA TYR A 473 25.77 -21.47 3.52
C TYR A 473 24.93 -22.00 4.68
N PHE A 474 25.20 -23.23 5.10
CA PHE A 474 24.50 -23.90 6.19
C PHE A 474 25.49 -24.50 7.21
N GLN A 475 25.03 -24.67 8.45
CA GLN A 475 25.75 -25.55 9.38
C GLN A 475 25.41 -27.01 9.09
N SER A 476 24.13 -27.32 8.90
CA SER A 476 23.72 -28.68 8.55
C SER A 476 22.53 -28.73 7.60
N ILE A 477 22.59 -29.68 6.67
CA ILE A 477 21.49 -30.10 5.80
C ILE A 477 21.04 -31.48 6.28
N ASN A 478 19.79 -31.60 6.72
CA ASN A 478 19.22 -32.85 7.21
C ASN A 478 18.04 -33.27 6.32
N ALA A 479 18.19 -34.36 5.56
CA ALA A 479 17.15 -34.94 4.73
C ALA A 479 16.59 -36.22 5.37
N PHE A 480 15.26 -36.32 5.45
CA PHE A 480 14.56 -37.42 6.10
C PHE A 480 13.78 -38.24 5.09
N ASN A 481 14.10 -39.52 5.02
CA ASN A 481 13.48 -40.52 4.15
C ASN A 481 13.46 -40.12 2.66
N PRO A 482 14.57 -39.66 2.05
CA PRO A 482 14.58 -39.39 0.63
C PRO A 482 14.55 -40.69 -0.17
N GLU A 483 13.69 -40.75 -1.17
CA GLU A 483 13.64 -41.78 -2.19
C GLU A 483 13.99 -41.15 -3.54
N VAL A 484 15.09 -41.58 -4.15
CA VAL A 484 15.57 -41.06 -5.43
C VAL A 484 15.55 -42.19 -6.44
N GLN A 485 14.80 -42.03 -7.52
CA GLN A 485 14.81 -42.90 -8.68
C GLN A 485 15.40 -42.18 -9.88
N VAL A 486 16.50 -42.70 -10.42
CA VAL A 486 17.08 -42.26 -11.70
C VAL A 486 16.71 -43.29 -12.76
N THR A 487 16.15 -42.83 -13.87
CA THR A 487 15.85 -43.68 -15.03
C THR A 487 16.75 -43.27 -16.18
N GLN A 488 17.64 -44.17 -16.60
CA GLN A 488 18.50 -44.00 -17.77
C GLN A 488 17.86 -44.70 -18.97
N ASN A 489 17.82 -44.03 -20.10
CA ASN A 489 17.24 -44.52 -21.35
C ASN A 489 18.34 -44.49 -22.41
N GLU A 490 18.77 -45.67 -22.86
CA GLU A 490 19.74 -45.79 -23.95
C GLU A 490 19.07 -45.36 -25.26
N ILE A 491 19.38 -44.14 -25.70
CA ILE A 491 19.08 -43.68 -27.06
C ILE A 491 20.41 -43.67 -27.81
N SER A 492 20.51 -44.48 -28.86
CA SER A 492 21.70 -44.48 -29.72
C SER A 492 21.80 -43.16 -30.49
N LYS A 493 22.74 -42.27 -30.11
CA LYS A 493 23.71 -41.66 -31.04
C LYS A 493 24.71 -40.68 -30.42
N GLU A 494 25.94 -40.84 -30.88
CA GLU A 494 27.01 -39.87 -31.17
C GLU A 494 26.63 -38.39 -31.05
N GLN A 495 26.83 -37.79 -29.87
CA GLN A 495 27.12 -36.37 -29.75
C GLN A 495 28.14 -36.21 -28.62
N LYS A 496 29.27 -35.55 -28.93
CA LYS A 496 30.35 -35.26 -27.97
C LYS A 496 29.75 -34.59 -26.74
N GLU A 497 29.80 -35.29 -25.60
CA GLU A 497 29.54 -34.69 -24.29
C GLU A 497 30.48 -33.51 -24.12
N THR A 498 29.90 -32.35 -23.88
CA THR A 498 30.65 -31.16 -23.52
C THR A 498 31.28 -31.39 -22.14
N GLU A 499 32.58 -31.18 -22.05
CA GLU A 499 33.44 -31.55 -20.93
C GLU A 499 32.92 -31.11 -19.54
N ASN A 500 33.02 -32.05 -18.58
CA ASN A 500 33.23 -31.84 -17.15
C ASN A 500 32.35 -30.80 -16.41
N SER A 501 31.02 -30.94 -16.47
CA SER A 501 30.15 -30.33 -15.46
C SER A 501 29.23 -31.37 -14.82
N SER A 502 29.24 -31.45 -13.49
CA SER A 502 28.32 -32.29 -12.72
C SER A 502 26.87 -32.01 -13.13
N PHE A 503 26.11 -33.04 -13.54
CA PHE A 503 24.69 -32.92 -13.89
C PHE A 503 23.88 -32.21 -12.78
N ILE A 504 24.20 -32.48 -11.50
CA ILE A 504 23.54 -31.84 -10.36
C ILE A 504 23.86 -30.34 -10.31
N TYR A 505 25.11 -29.95 -10.60
CA TYR A 505 25.49 -28.55 -10.66
C TYR A 505 24.74 -27.82 -11.77
N THR A 506 24.68 -28.40 -12.98
CA THR A 506 23.96 -27.82 -14.13
C THR A 506 22.47 -27.60 -13.84
N LEU A 507 21.86 -28.45 -13.01
CA LEU A 507 20.46 -28.31 -12.61
C LEU A 507 20.23 -27.11 -11.68
N ILE A 508 21.18 -26.83 -10.78
CA ILE A 508 21.04 -25.80 -9.74
C ILE A 508 21.69 -24.47 -10.10
N SER A 509 22.66 -24.46 -11.02
CA SER A 509 23.49 -23.28 -11.36
C SER A 509 22.69 -22.13 -11.96
N ASN A 510 21.49 -22.39 -12.50
CA ASN A 510 20.57 -21.35 -12.96
C ASN A 510 19.91 -20.56 -11.81
N TYR A 511 20.03 -21.02 -10.56
CA TYR A 511 19.33 -20.46 -9.41
C TYR A 511 20.27 -19.96 -8.31
N LEU A 512 21.52 -20.44 -8.25
CA LEU A 512 22.50 -20.11 -7.22
C LEU A 512 23.94 -20.35 -7.70
N ASN A 513 24.89 -19.63 -7.09
CA ASN A 513 26.32 -19.72 -7.38
C ASN A 513 27.04 -20.84 -6.63
N GLY A 514 26.46 -21.33 -5.53
CA GLY A 514 27.03 -22.46 -4.79
C GLY A 514 26.30 -22.79 -3.49
N ILE A 515 26.43 -24.04 -3.06
CA ILE A 515 25.84 -24.62 -1.84
C ILE A 515 26.97 -25.16 -0.96
N TYR A 516 27.01 -24.73 0.29
CA TYR A 516 28.04 -25.08 1.24
C TYR A 516 27.43 -25.50 2.57
N SER A 517 27.85 -26.64 3.11
CA SER A 517 27.40 -27.10 4.43
C SER A 517 28.53 -27.76 5.20
N ARG A 518 28.63 -27.49 6.50
CA ARG A 518 29.56 -28.23 7.37
C ARG A 518 29.18 -29.70 7.47
N GLN A 519 27.88 -29.98 7.54
CA GLN A 519 27.37 -31.34 7.64
C GLN A 519 26.20 -31.57 6.68
N VAL A 520 26.15 -32.73 6.03
CA VAL A 520 24.95 -33.22 5.35
C VAL A 520 24.60 -34.59 5.92
N SER A 521 23.38 -34.75 6.42
CA SER A 521 22.88 -36.02 6.93
C SER A 521 21.67 -36.47 6.12
N ILE A 522 21.73 -37.70 5.61
CA ILE A 522 20.60 -38.39 5.00
C ILE A 522 20.20 -39.55 5.91
N ARG A 523 18.96 -39.50 6.39
CA ARG A 523 18.39 -40.55 7.25
C ARG A 523 17.43 -41.42 6.45
N LYS A 524 17.68 -42.73 6.44
CA LYS A 524 16.83 -43.75 5.79
C LYS A 524 16.58 -43.45 4.30
N GLY A 525 17.64 -43.12 3.57
CA GLY A 525 17.56 -42.88 2.13
C GLY A 525 17.32 -44.17 1.36
N LYS A 526 16.62 -44.07 0.23
CA LYS A 526 16.45 -45.14 -0.76
C LYS A 526 16.89 -44.61 -2.13
N PHE A 527 17.68 -45.40 -2.83
CA PHE A 527 18.12 -45.09 -4.18
C PHE A 527 17.74 -46.21 -5.13
N LYS A 528 17.20 -45.83 -6.29
CA LYS A 528 16.77 -46.74 -7.34
C LYS A 528 17.34 -46.29 -8.69
N LEU A 529 18.15 -47.12 -9.33
CA LEU A 529 18.63 -46.89 -10.70
C LEU A 529 17.91 -47.86 -11.64
N LEU A 530 17.23 -47.31 -12.64
CA LEU A 530 16.43 -48.05 -13.60
C LEU A 530 16.98 -47.83 -15.01
N ASN A 531 17.51 -48.88 -15.63
CA ASN A 531 18.03 -48.81 -17.00
C ASN A 531 16.97 -49.31 -17.97
N LYS A 532 16.69 -48.51 -19.00
CA LYS A 532 15.71 -48.76 -20.05
C LYS A 532 16.31 -48.61 -21.44
N THR A 533 15.69 -49.28 -22.40
CA THR A 533 15.87 -49.00 -23.83
C THR A 533 14.48 -48.88 -24.45
N GLY A 534 14.05 -47.64 -24.70
CA GLY A 534 12.67 -47.35 -25.05
C GLY A 534 11.71 -47.66 -23.90
N VAL A 535 10.85 -48.66 -24.06
CA VAL A 535 9.87 -49.08 -23.03
C VAL A 535 10.37 -50.27 -22.21
N LEU A 536 11.39 -51.00 -22.69
CA LEU A 536 11.90 -52.22 -22.07
C LEU A 536 12.86 -51.88 -20.92
N GLN A 537 12.61 -52.46 -19.74
CA GLN A 537 13.51 -52.39 -18.60
C GLN A 537 14.62 -53.44 -18.75
N LYS A 538 15.88 -52.99 -18.77
CA LYS A 538 17.07 -53.85 -18.88
C LYS A 538 17.70 -54.18 -17.53
N GLY A 539 17.54 -53.29 -16.54
CA GLY A 539 18.18 -53.46 -15.23
C GLY A 539 17.57 -52.61 -14.15
N LEU A 540 17.66 -53.09 -12.90
CA LEU A 540 17.21 -52.40 -11.70
C LEU A 540 18.23 -52.61 -10.58
N ILE A 541 18.71 -51.50 -10.01
CA ILE A 541 19.50 -51.49 -8.77
C ILE A 541 18.68 -50.73 -7.74
N GLU A 542 18.51 -51.31 -6.55
CA GLU A 542 17.83 -50.67 -5.42
C GLU A 542 18.66 -50.85 -4.15
N THR A 543 18.84 -49.76 -3.40
CA THR A 543 19.61 -49.78 -2.15
C THR A 543 19.04 -48.81 -1.13
N SER A 544 19.21 -49.13 0.14
CA SER A 544 18.92 -48.23 1.25
C SER A 544 20.22 -47.76 1.88
N PHE A 545 20.31 -46.48 2.23
CA PHE A 545 21.55 -45.89 2.72
C PHE A 545 21.31 -44.86 3.83
N LYS A 546 22.34 -44.65 4.64
CA LYS A 546 22.52 -43.48 5.50
C LYS A 546 23.80 -42.79 5.04
N LEU A 547 23.79 -41.47 4.96
CA LEU A 547 24.94 -40.70 4.48
C LEU A 547 25.25 -39.57 5.45
N PHE A 548 26.53 -39.36 5.76
CA PHE A 548 27.01 -38.28 6.61
C PHE A 548 28.22 -37.59 5.99
N LEU A 549 27.97 -36.51 5.24
CA LEU A 549 29.04 -35.75 4.62
C LEU A 549 29.56 -34.66 5.55
N SER A 550 30.87 -34.45 5.58
CA SER A 550 31.53 -33.33 6.25
C SER A 550 32.20 -32.42 5.22
N GLY A 551 32.03 -31.10 5.36
CA GLY A 551 32.62 -30.10 4.48
C GLY A 551 32.10 -30.18 3.04
N PHE A 552 30.78 -30.28 2.89
CA PHE A 552 30.11 -30.31 1.59
C PHE A 552 30.21 -28.94 0.90
N ALA A 553 30.62 -28.93 -0.36
CA ALA A 553 30.71 -27.73 -1.19
C ALA A 553 30.40 -28.09 -2.65
N LEU A 554 29.31 -27.55 -3.19
CA LEU A 554 28.91 -27.70 -4.58
C LEU A 554 28.80 -26.32 -5.24
N ASP A 555 29.75 -25.99 -6.10
CA ASP A 555 29.92 -24.75 -6.86
C ASP A 555 30.65 -25.04 -8.18
N GLU A 556 30.91 -24.01 -9.00
CA GLU A 556 31.54 -24.18 -10.31
C GLU A 556 32.90 -24.90 -10.24
N ASN A 557 33.70 -24.61 -9.21
CA ASN A 557 35.05 -25.15 -9.06
C ASN A 557 35.02 -26.61 -8.60
N SER A 558 34.23 -26.90 -7.57
CA SER A 558 34.06 -28.26 -7.04
C SER A 558 33.35 -29.19 -8.02
N ALA A 559 32.47 -28.67 -8.89
CA ALA A 559 31.83 -29.45 -9.95
C ALA A 559 32.80 -29.93 -11.05
N LYS A 560 33.94 -29.26 -11.20
CA LYS A 560 35.02 -29.61 -12.15
C LYS A 560 36.13 -30.45 -11.50
N SER A 561 36.19 -30.49 -10.16
CA SER A 561 37.19 -31.24 -9.40
C SER A 561 36.79 -32.71 -9.27
N SER A 562 37.75 -33.62 -9.47
CA SER A 562 37.59 -35.07 -9.27
C SER A 562 38.00 -35.53 -7.87
N ASP A 563 38.49 -34.62 -7.04
CA ASP A 563 39.30 -34.94 -5.86
C ASP A 563 38.43 -35.20 -4.62
N LYS A 564 37.12 -34.97 -4.73
CA LYS A 564 36.13 -35.10 -3.67
C LYS A 564 34.95 -35.94 -4.10
N LEU A 565 34.81 -37.12 -3.50
CA LEU A 565 33.63 -37.96 -3.68
C LEU A 565 32.41 -37.27 -3.01
N PHE A 566 31.27 -37.22 -3.72
CA PHE A 566 30.05 -36.49 -3.31
C PHE A 566 30.26 -35.02 -2.91
N PHE A 567 31.29 -34.36 -3.45
CA PHE A 567 31.59 -32.95 -3.18
C PHE A 567 31.86 -32.64 -1.69
N ALA A 568 32.35 -33.61 -0.93
CA ALA A 568 32.61 -33.52 0.50
C ALA A 568 34.08 -33.84 0.85
N ASN A 569 34.54 -33.37 2.00
CA ASN A 569 35.89 -33.68 2.50
C ASN A 569 35.94 -35.06 3.16
N GLN A 570 34.85 -35.51 3.79
CA GLN A 570 34.70 -36.82 4.44
C GLN A 570 33.27 -37.34 4.24
N ILE A 571 33.10 -38.66 4.20
CA ILE A 571 31.82 -39.39 3.95
C ILE A 571 31.53 -40.37 5.07
#